data_AF-A0A930FNM2-F1
#
_entry.id   AF-A0A930FNM2-F1
#
_cell.length_a   1.000
_cell.length_b   1.000
_cell.length_c   1.000
_cell.angle_alpha   90.00
_cell.angle_beta   90.00
_cell.angle_gamma   90.00
#
_symmetry.space_group_name_H-M   'P 1'
#
loop_
_entity.id
_entity.type
_entity.pdbx_description
1 polymer ?
#
loop_
_entity_poly.entity_id
_entity_poly.type
_entity_poly.pdbx_seq_one_letter_code
_entity_poly.pdbx_strand_id
1 'polypeptide(L)'
;TELAPEGVTVKVTSLGGGPAYAMTIDNDGYRAAEKAMEKTFGKRPIPSPEGGSIPIVALFEKELGTKSILMGFGYDSDLIHSPNEHYGLFNFFKGIETIPYFYEYFVEIHKK
;
A
#
# COMPACT_ATOMS: atom_id res chain seq x y z
N THR A 1 -28.56 -22.00 4.22
CA THR A 1 -29.53 -22.23 5.31
C THR A 1 -29.65 -23.69 5.71
N GLU A 2 -29.21 -24.65 4.89
CA GLU A 2 -29.21 -26.09 5.23
C GLU A 2 -28.37 -26.47 6.47
N LEU A 3 -27.46 -25.59 6.92
CA LEU A 3 -26.65 -25.79 8.13
C LEU A 3 -27.18 -25.01 9.36
N ALA A 4 -28.29 -24.29 9.23
CA ALA A 4 -28.83 -23.53 10.36
C ALA A 4 -29.52 -24.51 11.34
N PRO A 5 -29.26 -24.40 12.66
CA PRO A 5 -29.96 -25.20 13.66
C PRO A 5 -31.48 -24.97 13.60
N GLU A 6 -32.23 -25.95 14.11
CA GLU A 6 -33.69 -25.84 14.21
C GLU A 6 -34.09 -24.56 14.94
N GLY A 7 -35.01 -23.79 14.35
CA GLY A 7 -35.48 -22.51 14.89
C GLY A 7 -34.64 -21.27 14.49
N VAL A 8 -33.53 -21.41 13.76
CA VAL A 8 -32.68 -20.29 13.33
C VAL A 8 -32.80 -20.01 11.83
N THR A 9 -32.96 -18.74 11.45
CA THR A 9 -32.88 -18.28 10.06
C THR A 9 -31.61 -17.50 9.84
N VAL A 10 -30.77 -17.94 8.89
CA VAL A 10 -29.52 -17.26 8.51
C VAL A 10 -29.71 -16.58 7.16
N LYS A 11 -29.45 -15.27 7.11
CA LYS A 11 -29.35 -14.49 5.85
C LYS A 11 -27.92 -13.99 5.70
N VAL A 12 -27.26 -14.38 4.61
CA VAL A 12 -25.94 -13.84 4.23
C VAL A 12 -26.16 -12.81 3.13
N THR A 13 -25.59 -11.62 3.30
CA THR A 13 -25.61 -10.55 2.28
C THR A 13 -24.19 -10.08 2.08
N SER A 14 -23.69 -10.12 0.85
CA SER A 14 -22.41 -9.49 0.53
C SER A 14 -22.59 -7.97 0.50
N LEU A 15 -21.81 -7.24 1.31
CA LEU A 15 -21.94 -5.79 1.48
C LEU A 15 -20.91 -4.98 0.67
N GLY A 16 -19.89 -5.64 0.12
CA GLY A 16 -18.84 -4.99 -0.67
C GLY A 16 -17.54 -5.78 -0.70
N GLY A 17 -16.67 -5.43 -1.64
CA GLY A 17 -15.33 -6.01 -1.78
C GLY A 17 -14.53 -5.23 -2.84
N GLY A 18 -13.21 -5.36 -2.78
CA GLY A 18 -12.29 -4.81 -3.77
C GLY A 18 -11.49 -5.93 -4.42
N PRO A 19 -11.18 -5.83 -5.73
CA PRO A 19 -10.24 -6.75 -6.34
C PRO A 19 -8.84 -6.58 -5.72
N ALA A 20 -8.09 -7.68 -5.66
CA ALA A 20 -6.69 -7.64 -5.24
C ALA A 20 -5.87 -6.78 -6.21
N TYR A 21 -4.85 -6.12 -5.67
CA TYR A 21 -3.96 -5.26 -6.43
C TYR A 21 -2.54 -5.78 -6.41
N ALA A 22 -1.87 -5.75 -7.57
CA ALA A 22 -0.47 -6.07 -7.69
C ALA A 22 0.21 -5.18 -8.73
N MET A 23 1.40 -4.71 -8.38
CA MET A 23 2.32 -4.03 -9.27
C MET A 23 3.62 -4.83 -9.35
N THR A 24 4.22 -4.84 -10.53
CA THR A 24 5.50 -5.50 -10.80
C THR A 24 6.68 -4.56 -10.49
N ILE A 25 7.81 -5.14 -10.07
CA ILE A 25 9.01 -4.40 -9.66
C ILE A 25 9.81 -3.78 -10.83
N ASP A 26 9.44 -4.12 -12.06
CA ASP A 26 9.99 -3.53 -13.28
C ASP A 26 9.35 -2.19 -13.67
N ASN A 27 8.30 -1.76 -12.95
CA ASN A 27 7.65 -0.47 -13.14
C ASN A 27 8.56 0.71 -12.74
N ASP A 28 8.55 1.78 -13.52
CA ASP A 28 9.41 2.96 -13.27
C ASP A 28 9.04 3.70 -11.98
N GLY A 29 7.76 3.72 -11.60
CA GLY A 29 7.32 4.22 -10.31
C GLY A 29 7.88 3.39 -9.14
N TYR A 30 7.96 2.06 -9.29
CA TYR A 30 8.58 1.20 -8.28
C TYR A 30 10.08 1.50 -8.15
N ARG A 31 10.80 1.62 -9.27
CA ARG A 31 12.24 1.94 -9.26
C ARG A 31 12.53 3.31 -8.64
N ALA A 32 11.67 4.30 -8.89
CA ALA A 32 11.76 5.61 -8.24
C ALA A 32 11.57 5.50 -6.72
N ALA A 33 10.57 4.74 -6.27
CA ALA A 33 10.32 4.50 -4.85
C ALA A 33 11.45 3.72 -4.17
N GLU A 34 11.98 2.69 -4.82
CA GLU A 34 13.12 1.90 -4.33
C GLU A 34 14.35 2.78 -4.11
N LYS A 35 14.70 3.62 -5.09
CA LYS A 35 15.81 4.58 -4.98
C LYS A 35 15.59 5.60 -3.86
N ALA A 36 14.37 6.14 -3.74
CA ALA A 36 14.04 7.13 -2.72
C ALA A 36 14.17 6.54 -1.31
N MET A 37 13.62 5.34 -1.09
CA MET A 37 13.72 4.62 0.17
C MET A 37 15.17 4.24 0.49
N GLU A 38 15.95 3.74 -0.49
CA GLU A 38 17.36 3.42 -0.27
C GLU A 38 18.18 4.66 0.10
N LYS A 39 17.89 5.79 -0.55
CA LYS A 39 18.55 7.08 -0.28
C LYS A 39 18.34 7.55 1.17
N THR A 40 17.12 7.46 1.69
CA THR A 40 16.77 8.02 3.02
C THR A 40 16.96 7.04 4.16
N PHE A 41 16.76 5.73 3.93
CA PHE A 41 16.93 4.69 4.95
C PHE A 41 18.31 4.02 4.90
N GLY A 42 19.12 4.28 3.86
CA GLY A 42 20.48 3.76 3.72
C GLY A 42 20.55 2.26 3.41
N LYS A 43 19.42 1.63 3.10
CA LYS A 43 19.29 0.21 2.73
C LYS A 43 18.23 0.05 1.66
N ARG A 44 18.51 -0.82 0.69
CA ARG A 44 17.55 -1.20 -0.34
C ARG A 44 16.29 -1.80 0.31
N PRO A 45 15.08 -1.28 0.03
CA PRO A 45 13.84 -1.83 0.57
C PRO A 45 13.50 -3.19 -0.05
N ILE A 46 12.68 -3.97 0.64
CA ILE A 46 12.17 -5.26 0.14
C ILE A 46 10.72 -5.05 -0.33
N PRO A 47 10.36 -5.47 -1.56
CA PRO A 47 8.97 -5.46 -1.99
C PRO A 47 8.17 -6.47 -1.15
N SER A 48 7.13 -5.99 -0.46
CA SER A 48 6.28 -6.83 0.39
C SER A 48 4.82 -6.74 -0.05
N PRO A 49 4.14 -7.87 -0.30
CA PRO A 49 2.69 -7.89 -0.34
C PRO A 49 2.13 -7.66 1.06
N GLU A 50 0.91 -7.13 1.14
CA GLU A 50 0.22 -6.87 2.40
C GLU A 50 -1.20 -7.44 2.37
N GLY A 51 -1.70 -7.92 3.51
CA GLY A 51 -3.06 -8.46 3.64
C GLY A 51 -4.14 -7.39 3.79
N GLY A 52 -3.76 -6.13 4.00
CA GLY A 52 -4.66 -4.99 4.04
C GLY A 52 -5.36 -4.77 2.69
N SER A 53 -6.46 -4.02 2.71
CA SER A 53 -7.27 -3.76 1.52
C SER A 53 -7.44 -2.27 1.28
N ILE A 54 -7.03 -1.81 0.10
CA ILE A 54 -7.25 -0.44 -0.40
C ILE A 54 -7.96 -0.54 -1.75
N PRO A 55 -9.28 -0.83 -1.81
CA PRO A 55 -9.97 -1.17 -3.07
C PRO A 55 -9.84 -0.17 -4.22
N ILE A 56 -9.63 1.11 -3.89
CA ILE A 56 -9.57 2.19 -4.88
C ILE A 56 -8.35 2.10 -5.81
N VAL A 57 -7.24 1.47 -5.41
CA VAL A 57 -6.03 1.42 -6.27
C VAL A 57 -6.25 0.58 -7.53
N ALA A 58 -7.02 -0.49 -7.42
CA ALA A 58 -7.40 -1.29 -8.57
C ALA A 58 -8.40 -0.54 -9.47
N LEU A 59 -9.26 0.31 -8.88
CA LEU A 59 -10.12 1.19 -9.66
C LEU A 59 -9.30 2.25 -10.41
N PHE A 60 -8.30 2.88 -9.78
CA PHE A 60 -7.42 3.84 -10.46
C PHE A 60 -6.72 3.21 -11.66
N GLU A 61 -6.20 1.99 -11.53
CA GLU A 61 -5.61 1.31 -12.68
C GLU A 61 -6.62 1.04 -13.79
N LYS A 62 -7.83 0.58 -13.44
CA LYS A 62 -8.91 0.32 -14.41
C LYS A 62 -9.33 1.58 -15.18
N GLU A 63 -9.49 2.70 -14.48
CA GLU A 63 -10.05 3.92 -15.05
C GLU A 63 -8.98 4.83 -15.70
N LEU A 64 -7.76 4.85 -15.15
CA LEU A 64 -6.68 5.74 -15.60
C LEU A 64 -5.61 5.01 -16.44
N GLY A 65 -5.65 3.68 -16.49
CA GLY A 65 -4.66 2.87 -17.24
C GLY A 65 -3.24 2.92 -16.66
N THR A 66 -3.09 3.32 -15.39
CA THR A 66 -1.77 3.52 -14.76
C THR A 66 -1.63 2.73 -13.45
N LYS A 67 -0.41 2.29 -13.15
CA LYS A 67 -0.09 1.62 -11.88
C LYS A 67 -0.02 2.64 -10.73
N SER A 68 -0.44 2.21 -9.55
CA SER A 68 -0.35 2.96 -8.29
C SER A 68 0.81 2.41 -7.46
N ILE A 69 1.64 3.32 -6.93
CA ILE A 69 2.68 2.98 -5.96
C ILE A 69 2.11 3.05 -4.56
N LEU A 70 2.21 1.95 -3.82
CA LEU A 70 1.97 1.92 -2.39
C LEU A 70 3.33 2.01 -1.68
N MET A 71 3.58 3.16 -1.06
CA MET A 71 4.80 3.44 -0.31
C MET A 71 4.45 3.62 1.16
N GLY A 72 4.64 2.55 1.94
CA GLY A 72 4.37 2.51 3.37
C GLY A 72 5.59 2.96 4.19
N PHE A 73 5.32 3.71 5.25
CA PHE A 73 6.34 4.15 6.22
C PHE A 73 6.04 3.67 7.63
N GLY A 74 4.90 3.04 7.90
CA GLY A 74 4.56 2.56 9.24
C GLY A 74 5.31 1.30 9.63
N TYR A 75 5.22 0.94 10.91
CA TYR A 75 5.64 -0.36 11.43
C TYR A 75 4.43 -1.21 11.80
N ASP A 76 4.60 -2.53 11.85
CA ASP A 76 3.56 -3.44 12.34
C ASP A 76 3.15 -3.11 13.79
N SER A 77 4.06 -2.53 14.56
CA SER A 77 3.81 -2.06 15.92
C SER A 77 2.92 -0.82 16.00
N ASP A 78 2.67 -0.12 14.88
CA ASP A 78 1.80 1.06 14.86
C ASP A 78 0.34 0.69 15.16
N LEU A 79 -0.02 -0.60 15.07
CA LEU A 79 -1.28 -1.15 15.56
C LEU A 79 -2.51 -0.42 14.98
N ILE A 80 -2.50 -0.20 13.66
CA ILE A 80 -3.58 0.45 12.93
C ILE A 80 -4.91 -0.25 13.22
N HIS A 81 -5.94 0.51 13.59
CA HIS A 81 -7.26 0.02 14.02
C HIS A 81 -7.30 -0.71 15.36
N SER A 82 -6.25 -0.64 16.16
CA SER A 82 -6.18 -1.27 17.49
C SER A 82 -5.93 -0.24 18.61
N PRO A 83 -6.17 -0.59 19.88
CA PRO A 83 -5.84 0.30 21.00
C PRO A 83 -4.35 0.67 21.00
N ASN A 84 -4.04 1.90 21.43
CA ASN A 84 -2.69 2.48 21.41
C ASN A 84 -2.05 2.53 20.01
N GLU A 85 -2.88 2.70 18.98
CA GLU A 85 -2.42 3.10 17.66
C GLU A 85 -1.49 4.30 17.79
N HIS A 86 -0.30 4.20 17.20
CA HIS A 86 0.70 5.24 17.27
C HIS A 86 1.52 5.28 15.99
N TYR A 87 2.36 6.30 15.86
CA TYR A 87 3.21 6.46 14.71
C TYR A 87 4.55 7.04 15.14
N GLY A 88 5.64 6.34 14.81
CA GLY A 88 6.99 6.74 15.22
C GLY A 88 7.44 8.04 14.56
N LEU A 89 7.95 9.00 15.35
CA LEU A 89 8.47 10.27 14.82
C LEU A 89 9.62 10.06 13.82
N PHE A 90 10.45 9.04 14.02
CA PHE A 90 11.50 8.68 13.07
C PHE A 90 10.90 8.40 11.68
N ASN A 91 9.88 7.54 11.60
CA ASN A 91 9.21 7.18 10.35
C ASN A 91 8.46 8.37 9.74
N PHE A 92 7.87 9.23 10.57
CA PHE A 92 7.25 10.47 10.13
C PHE A 92 8.23 11.40 9.42
N PHE A 93 9.38 11.68 10.03
CA PHE A 93 10.40 12.51 9.42
C PHE A 93 11.04 11.82 8.21
N LYS A 94 11.21 10.50 8.23
CA LYS A 94 11.70 9.75 7.07
C LYS A 94 10.72 9.78 5.91
N GLY A 95 9.42 9.73 6.15
CA GLY A 95 8.40 9.91 5.12
C GLY A 95 8.51 11.28 4.45
N ILE A 96 8.61 12.35 5.26
CA ILE A 96 8.81 13.73 4.77
C ILE A 96 10.09 13.84 3.93
N GLU A 97 11.18 13.23 4.37
CA GLU A 97 12.46 13.21 3.65
C GLU A 97 12.37 12.42 2.33
N THR A 98 11.63 11.31 2.32
CA THR A 98 11.60 10.34 1.20
C THR A 98 10.72 10.77 0.04
N ILE A 99 9.53 11.34 0.32
CA ILE A 99 8.55 11.69 -0.71
C ILE A 99 9.13 12.65 -1.78
N PRO A 100 9.90 13.71 -1.44
CA PRO A 100 10.56 14.55 -2.43
C PRO A 100 11.53 13.79 -3.34
N TYR A 101 12.34 12.89 -2.78
CA TYR A 101 13.26 12.06 -3.56
C TYR A 101 12.54 11.10 -4.51
N PHE A 102 11.35 10.60 -4.13
CA PHE A 102 10.52 9.82 -5.04
C PHE A 102 10.20 10.62 -6.31
N TYR A 103 9.72 11.85 -6.18
CA TYR A 103 9.40 12.68 -7.33
C TYR A 103 10.64 13.08 -8.14
N GLU A 104 11.77 13.36 -7.48
CA GLU A 104 13.05 13.63 -8.14
C GLU A 104 13.47 12.45 -9.03
N TYR A 105 13.52 11.24 -8.48
CA TYR A 105 13.91 10.05 -9.24
C TYR A 105 12.87 9.64 -10.28
N PHE A 106 11.57 9.83 -10.00
CA PHE A 106 10.52 9.58 -10.97
C PHE A 106 10.71 10.46 -12.22
N VAL A 107 10.96 11.76 -12.02
CA VAL A 107 11.23 12.70 -13.12
C VAL A 107 12.53 12.36 -13.84
N GLU A 108 13.60 11.99 -13.12
CA GLU A 108 14.88 11.58 -13.74
C GLU A 108 14.70 10.37 -14.66
N ILE A 109 13.95 9.37 -14.23
CA ILE A 109 13.70 8.15 -15.01
C ILE A 109 12.93 8.46 -16.29
N HIS A 110 11.93 9.35 -16.25
CA HIS A 110 11.08 9.69 -17.39
C HIS A 110 11.64 10.80 -18.30
N LYS A 111 12.76 11.43 -17.93
CA LYS A 111 13.48 12.40 -18.79
C LYS A 111 14.39 11.72 -19.83
N LYS A 112 14.60 10.41 -19.71
CA LYS A 112 15.37 9.59 -20.66
C LYS A 112 14.48 9.12 -21.78
#